data_AF-A0A183HQ87-F1
#
_entry.id   AF-A0A183HQ87-F1
#
_cell.length_a   1.000
_cell.length_b   1.000
_cell.length_c   1.000
_cell.angle_alpha   90.00
_cell.angle_beta   90.00
_cell.angle_gamma   90.00
#
_symmetry.space_group_name_H-M   'P 1'
#
loop_
_entity.id
_entity.type
_entity.pdbx_description
1 polymer ?
#
loop_
_entity_poly.entity_id
_entity_poly.type
_entity_poly.pdbx_seq_one_letter_code
_entity_poly.pdbx_strand_id
1 'polypeptide(L)'
;KTNREVPSVYRLVFGGFAGLVGQSSSYPFDIVRRRMQTLRIPNGRNVFYSLYVIGKTEGIKNGLYKGLSLNWIKGPIAVGISFTVYDYAYMYINLLLKT
;
A
#
# COMPACT_ATOMS: atom_id res chain seq x y z
N LYS A 1 20.42 -26.77 14.22
CA LYS A 1 19.23 -25.98 13.82
C LYS A 1 19.03 -24.88 14.87
N THR A 2 19.65 -23.72 14.65
CA THR A 2 19.79 -22.68 15.66
C THR A 2 18.49 -21.86 15.78
N ASN A 3 17.70 -22.14 16.82
CA ASN A 3 16.60 -21.28 17.28
C ASN A 3 17.18 -20.00 17.90
N ARG A 4 17.67 -19.08 17.07
CA ARG A 4 17.87 -17.69 17.48
C ARG A 4 16.53 -17.01 17.38
N GLU A 5 15.91 -16.71 18.52
CA GLU A 5 14.75 -15.84 18.59
C GLU A 5 15.16 -14.47 18.05
N VAL A 6 14.92 -14.25 16.75
CA VAL A 6 15.10 -12.94 16.14
C VAL A 6 14.21 -11.96 16.91
N PRO A 7 14.79 -10.90 17.51
CA PRO A 7 14.00 -9.98 18.33
C PRO A 7 12.83 -9.43 17.52
N SER A 8 11.66 -9.29 18.15
CA SER A 8 10.39 -8.96 17.47
C SER A 8 10.48 -7.69 16.62
N VAL A 9 11.34 -6.74 17.00
CA VAL A 9 11.66 -5.53 16.25
C VAL A 9 12.24 -5.85 14.87
N TYR A 10 13.16 -6.80 14.76
CA TYR A 10 13.73 -7.20 13.48
C TYR A 10 12.65 -7.84 12.58
N ARG A 11 11.80 -8.71 13.14
CA ARG A 11 10.67 -9.30 12.37
C ARG A 11 9.73 -8.22 11.83
N LEU A 12 9.42 -7.21 12.64
CA LEU A 12 8.59 -6.08 12.22
C LEU A 12 9.25 -5.25 11.11
N VAL A 13 10.54 -4.95 11.24
CA VAL A 13 11.27 -4.17 10.22
C VAL A 13 11.39 -4.95 8.92
N PHE A 14 11.77 -6.23 8.96
CA PHE A 14 11.86 -7.06 7.76
C PHE A 14 10.50 -7.30 7.12
N GLY A 15 9.45 -7.51 7.92
CA GLY A 15 8.07 -7.64 7.44
C GLY A 15 7.55 -6.35 6.79
N GLY A 16 7.81 -5.20 7.42
CA GLY A 16 7.48 -3.88 6.87
C GLY A 16 8.23 -3.61 5.57
N PHE A 17 9.53 -3.89 5.52
CA PHE A 17 10.35 -3.72 4.31
C PHE A 17 9.90 -4.65 3.18
N ALA A 18 9.63 -5.92 3.47
CA ALA A 18 9.07 -6.86 2.50
C ALA A 18 7.71 -6.37 1.95
N GLY A 19 6.87 -5.79 2.81
CA GLY A 19 5.61 -5.17 2.43
C GLY A 19 5.81 -3.97 1.49
N LEU A 20 6.75 -3.08 1.79
CA LEU A 20 7.08 -1.91 0.95
C LEU A 20 7.63 -2.34 -0.41
N VAL A 21 8.50 -3.35 -0.46
CA VAL A 21 9.04 -3.91 -1.71
C VAL A 21 7.92 -4.56 -2.53
N GLY A 22 7.06 -5.36 -1.89
CA GLY A 22 5.90 -5.97 -2.54
C GLY A 22 4.96 -4.91 -3.11
N GLN A 23 4.67 -3.86 -2.35
CA GLN A 23 3.85 -2.75 -2.80
C GLN A 23 4.49 -1.99 -3.97
N SER A 24 5.81 -1.81 -3.96
CA SER A 24 6.56 -1.15 -5.04
C SER A 24 6.57 -1.97 -6.33
N SER A 25 6.60 -3.30 -6.23
CA SER A 25 6.48 -4.20 -7.37
C SER A 25 5.08 -4.20 -7.98
N SER A 26 4.04 -4.09 -7.15
CA SER A 26 2.64 -4.06 -7.59
C SER A 26 2.16 -2.68 -8.04
N TYR A 27 2.83 -1.62 -7.60
CA TYR A 27 2.50 -0.22 -7.91
C TYR A 27 2.28 0.12 -9.40
N PRO A 28 3.11 -0.35 -10.36
CA PRO A 28 2.86 -0.12 -11.79
C PRO A 28 1.49 -0.63 -12.26
N PHE A 29 1.06 -1.80 -11.78
CA PHE A 29 -0.25 -2.35 -12.10
C PHE A 29 -1.39 -1.55 -11.46
N ASP A 30 -1.20 -1.10 -10.21
CA ASP A 30 -2.17 -0.23 -9.52
C ASP A 30 -2.35 1.11 -10.24
N ILE A 31 -1.27 1.71 -10.77
CA ILE A 31 -1.36 2.95 -11.56
C ILE A 31 -2.13 2.71 -12.86
N VAL A 32 -1.85 1.64 -13.61
CA VAL A 32 -2.58 1.36 -14.85
C VAL A 32 -4.06 1.16 -14.55
N ARG A 33 -4.39 0.39 -13.50
CA ARG A 33 -5.77 0.19 -13.07
C ARG A 33 -6.45 1.51 -12.69
N ARG A 34 -5.82 2.35 -11.86
CA ARG A 34 -6.37 3.66 -11.47
C ARG A 34 -6.55 4.57 -12.68
N ARG A 35 -5.58 4.63 -13.59
CA ARG A 35 -5.70 5.43 -14.81
C ARG A 35 -6.79 4.92 -15.74
N MET A 36 -6.98 3.61 -15.87
CA MET A 36 -8.10 3.05 -16.64
C MET A 36 -9.47 3.38 -16.01
N GLN A 37 -9.54 3.52 -14.69
CA GLN A 37 -10.78 3.84 -13.98
C GLN A 37 -11.06 5.35 -13.91
N THR A 38 -10.02 6.18 -13.80
CA THR A 38 -10.13 7.64 -13.58
C THR A 38 -9.97 8.45 -14.86
N LEU A 39 -9.15 7.99 -15.80
CA LEU A 39 -9.02 8.59 -17.13
C LEU A 39 -9.85 7.75 -18.10
N ARG A 40 -10.57 8.40 -19.02
CA ARG A 40 -11.20 7.76 -20.19
C ARG A 40 -10.12 7.26 -21.16
N ILE A 41 -9.29 6.32 -20.73
CA ILE A 41 -8.46 5.53 -21.65
C ILE A 41 -9.45 4.80 -22.58
N PRO A 42 -9.27 4.84 -23.90
CA PRO A 42 -10.20 4.17 -24.81
C PRO A 42 -10.34 2.69 -24.41
N ASN A 43 -11.56 2.31 -24.01
CA ASN A 43 -11.90 0.96 -23.61
C ASN A 43 -11.51 -0.01 -24.75
N GLY A 44 -10.57 -0.93 -24.48
CA GLY A 44 -10.20 -1.99 -25.43
C GLY A 44 -8.71 -2.26 -25.65
N ARG A 45 -7.78 -1.55 -24.97
CA ARG A 45 -6.33 -1.85 -25.05
C ARG A 45 -5.81 -2.63 -23.84
N ASN A 46 -4.93 -3.59 -24.12
CA ASN A 46 -4.29 -4.45 -23.12
C ASN A 46 -3.59 -3.65 -22.01
N VAL A 47 -3.69 -4.12 -20.76
CA VAL A 47 -3.04 -3.52 -19.58
C VAL A 47 -1.54 -3.32 -19.81
N PHE A 48 -0.87 -4.29 -20.45
CA PHE A 48 0.55 -4.23 -20.81
C PHE A 48 0.88 -3.12 -21.82
N TYR A 49 -0.02 -2.87 -22.78
CA TYR A 49 0.15 -1.79 -23.74
C TYR A 49 0.04 -0.43 -23.07
N SER A 50 -0.94 -0.26 -22.18
CA SER A 50 -1.09 0.97 -21.38
C SER A 50 0.14 1.21 -20.49
N LEU A 51 0.66 0.15 -19.85
CA LEU A 51 1.89 0.21 -19.06
C LEU A 51 3.09 0.69 -19.91
N TYR A 52 3.27 0.09 -21.09
CA TYR A 52 4.35 0.45 -22.02
C TYR A 52 4.24 1.89 -22.52
N VAL A 53 3.03 2.32 -22.91
CA VAL A 53 2.78 3.69 -23.37
C VAL A 53 3.07 4.69 -22.26
N ILE A 54 2.54 4.49 -21.05
CA ILE A 54 2.77 5.40 -19.91
C ILE A 54 4.27 5.49 -19.60
N GLY A 55 4.96 4.36 -19.57
CA GLY A 55 6.40 4.31 -19.35
C GLY A 55 7.21 5.07 -20.41
N LYS A 56 6.74 5.07 -21.66
CA LYS A 56 7.40 5.75 -22.79
C LYS A 56 7.02 7.23 -22.93
N THR A 57 5.79 7.63 -22.60
CA THR A 57 5.31 9.01 -22.73
C THR A 57 5.64 9.88 -21.53
N GLU A 58 5.51 9.34 -20.32
CA GLU A 58 5.70 10.11 -19.07
C GLU A 58 6.94 9.67 -18.27
N GLY A 59 7.57 8.56 -18.68
CA GLY A 59 8.73 7.99 -18.00
C GLY A 59 8.36 7.07 -16.82
N ILE A 60 9.27 6.16 -16.49
CA ILE A 60 9.05 5.16 -15.42
C ILE A 60 8.91 5.83 -14.05
N LYS A 61 9.81 6.78 -13.71
CA LYS A 61 9.81 7.45 -12.40
C LYS A 61 8.66 8.46 -12.25
N ASN A 62 8.39 9.24 -13.29
CA ASN A 62 7.40 10.33 -13.26
C ASN A 62 5.99 9.90 -13.72
N GLY A 63 5.84 8.75 -14.37
CA GLY A 63 4.56 8.17 -14.77
C GLY A 63 4.11 7.02 -13.87
N LEU A 64 4.93 5.97 -13.73
CA LEU A 64 4.58 4.72 -13.04
C LEU A 64 4.83 4.74 -11.54
N TYR A 65 5.76 5.57 -11.04
CA TYR A 65 6.07 5.69 -9.61
C TYR A 65 5.65 7.03 -8.99
N LYS A 66 4.91 7.85 -9.73
CA LYS A 66 4.41 9.14 -9.25
C LYS A 66 3.44 8.92 -8.09
N GLY A 67 3.83 9.34 -6.90
CA GLY A 67 3.05 9.19 -5.68
C GLY A 67 3.33 7.92 -4.87
N LEU A 68 4.35 7.12 -5.23
CA LEU A 68 4.74 5.93 -4.46
C LEU A 68 5.12 6.31 -3.01
N SER A 69 5.88 7.40 -2.84
CA SER A 69 6.26 7.91 -1.51
C SER A 69 5.05 8.28 -0.64
N LEU A 70 4.02 8.88 -1.24
CA LEU A 70 2.78 9.21 -0.55
C LEU A 70 2.03 7.93 -0.12
N ASN A 71 2.11 6.88 -0.94
CA ASN A 71 1.50 5.58 -0.63
C ASN A 71 2.21 4.89 0.55
N TRP A 72 3.54 4.98 0.60
CA TRP A 72 4.35 4.46 1.72
C TRP A 72 4.05 5.16 3.04
N ILE A 73 3.75 6.47 3.01
CA ILE A 73 3.42 7.23 4.22
C ILE A 73 1.96 7.00 4.64
N LYS A 74 1.04 6.94 3.66
CA LYS A 74 -0.39 6.76 3.93
C LYS A 74 -0.70 5.44 4.63
N GLY A 75 -0.01 4.36 4.28
CA GLY A 75 -0.26 3.02 4.83
C GLY A 75 -0.13 2.98 6.37
N PRO A 76 1.05 3.29 6.93
CA PRO A 76 1.27 3.31 8.37
C PRO A 76 0.34 4.27 9.12
N ILE A 77 0.07 5.45 8.56
CA ILE A 77 -0.84 6.43 9.18
C ILE A 77 -2.26 5.87 9.27
N ALA A 78 -2.77 5.29 8.18
CA ALA A 78 -4.13 4.71 8.16
C ALA A 78 -4.24 3.56 9.16
N VAL A 79 -3.24 2.69 9.22
CA VAL A 79 -3.18 1.58 10.18
C VAL A 79 -3.15 2.11 11.63
N GLY A 80 -2.35 3.14 11.91
CA GLY A 80 -2.30 3.77 13.23
C GLY A 80 -3.66 4.34 13.66
N ILE A 81 -4.32 5.09 12.78
CA ILE A 81 -5.66 5.63 13.05
C ILE A 81 -6.66 4.49 13.29
N SER A 82 -6.65 3.44 12.48
CA SER A 82 -7.54 2.28 12.66
C SER A 82 -7.34 1.59 14.01
N PHE A 83 -6.10 1.40 14.46
CA PHE A 83 -5.82 0.85 15.79
C PHE A 83 -6.32 1.77 16.90
N THR A 84 -6.05 3.07 16.82
CA THR A 84 -6.53 4.04 17.81
C THR A 84 -8.05 4.04 17.91
N VAL A 85 -8.76 4.07 16.79
CA VAL A 85 -10.23 4.04 16.78
C VAL A 85 -10.76 2.72 17.34
N TYR A 86 -10.12 1.59 17.01
CA TYR A 86 -10.49 0.29 17.55
C TYR A 86 -10.35 0.24 19.08
N ASP A 87 -9.23 0.75 19.62
CA ASP A 87 -8.98 0.76 21.07
C ASP A 87 -10.02 1.60 21.80
N TYR A 88 -10.35 2.79 21.28
CA TYR A 88 -11.40 3.63 21.85
C TYR A 88 -12.77 2.95 21.78
N ALA A 89 -13.16 2.40 20.63
CA ALA A 89 -14.44 1.72 20.48
C ALA A 89 -14.56 0.52 21.43
N TYR A 90 -13.51 -0.28 21.54
CA TYR A 90 -13.45 -1.43 22.45
C TYR A 90 -13.59 -1.00 23.92
N MET A 91 -12.90 0.07 24.32
CA MET A 91 -13.01 0.65 25.66
C MET A 91 -14.44 1.12 25.97
N TYR A 92 -15.07 1.83 25.04
CA TYR A 92 -16.45 2.32 25.20
C TYR A 92 -17.46 1.18 25.33
N ILE A 93 -17.34 0.15 24.50
CA ILE A 93 -18.22 -1.02 24.55
C ILE A 93 -18.05 -1.76 25.89
N ASN A 94 -16.82 -1.95 26.35
CA ASN A 94 -16.58 -2.60 27.65
C ASN A 94 -17.12 -1.79 28.82
N LEU A 95 -17.05 -0.45 28.75
CA LEU A 95 -17.63 0.43 29.77
C LEU A 95 -19.15 0.28 29.83
N LEU A 96 -19.81 0.23 28.66
CA LEU A 96 -21.26 0.05 28.55
C LEU A 96 -21.72 -1.33 29.03
N LEU A 97 -20.99 -2.39 28.71
CA LEU A 97 -21.32 -3.76 29.14
C LEU A 97 -21.14 -4.00 30.65
N LYS A 98 -20.39 -3.11 31.32
CA LYS A 98 -20.13 -3.18 32.77
C LYS A 98 -21.09 -2.33 33.61
N THR A 99 -21.99 -1.58 32.96
CA THR A 99 -23.08 -0.81 33.58
C THR A 99 -24.36 -1.62 33.53
#